data_AF-A0AAV6DDK1-F1
#
_entry.id   AF-A0AAV6DDK1-F1
#
_cell.length_a   1.000
_cell.length_b   1.000
_cell.length_c   1.000
_cell.angle_alpha   90.00
_cell.angle_beta   90.00
_cell.angle_gamma   90.00
#
_symmetry.space_group_name_H-M   'P 1'
#
loop_
_entity.id
_entity.type
_entity.pdbx_description
1 polymer ?
#
loop_
_entity_poly.entity_id
_entity_poly.type
_entity_poly.pdbx_seq_one_letter_code
_entity_poly.pdbx_strand_id
1 'polypeptide(L)' 'MDDLLAAALAQCSVLDEAGASVPLKGLWAEGPVVLALVRHFG' A
#
# COMPACT_ATOMS: atom_id res chain seq x y z
N MET A 1 -13.61 0.67 9.51
CA MET A 1 -12.23 0.68 10.08
C MET A 1 -11.22 0.48 8.96
N ASP A 2 -11.48 -0.42 8.01
CA ASP A 2 -10.61 -0.63 6.85
C ASP A 2 -10.51 0.58 5.91
N ASP A 3 -11.57 1.37 5.72
CA ASP A 3 -11.53 2.55 4.84
C ASP A 3 -10.59 3.65 5.33
N LEU A 4 -10.43 3.80 6.65
CA LEU A 4 -9.57 4.84 7.25
C LEU A 4 -8.10 4.45 7.14
N LEU A 5 -7.80 3.14 7.32
CA LEU A 5 -6.47 2.58 7.11
C LEU A 5 -6.08 2.61 5.63
N ALA A 6 -7.01 2.28 4.74
CA ALA A 6 -6.83 2.43 3.30
C ALA A 6 -6.65 3.90 2.91
N ALA A 7 -7.37 4.85 3.50
CA ALA A 7 -7.12 6.27 3.20
C ALA A 7 -5.73 6.76 3.69
N ALA A 8 -5.26 6.27 4.85
CA ALA A 8 -3.97 6.63 5.40
C ALA A 8 -2.81 6.06 4.57
N LEU A 9 -2.86 4.77 4.25
CA LEU A 9 -1.82 4.10 3.47
C LEU A 9 -1.82 4.55 1.99
N ALA A 10 -2.90 5.20 1.50
CA ALA A 10 -2.99 5.69 0.10
C ALA A 10 -1.97 6.79 -0.16
N GLN A 11 -1.57 7.46 0.93
CA GLN A 11 -0.61 8.56 0.95
C GLN A 11 0.82 8.05 1.10
N CYS A 12 1.00 6.75 1.37
CA CYS A 12 2.31 6.14 1.47
C CYS A 12 2.83 5.76 0.08
N SER A 13 4.15 5.83 -0.09
CA SER A 13 4.86 5.38 -1.27
C SER A 13 5.91 4.35 -0.88
N VAL A 14 6.17 3.42 -1.79
CA VAL A 14 7.23 2.40 -1.68
C VAL A 14 8.22 2.60 -2.81
N LEU A 15 9.41 2.01 -2.69
CA LEU A 15 10.37 1.95 -3.79
C LEU A 15 10.12 0.67 -4.58
N ASP A 16 10.09 0.77 -5.91
CA ASP A 16 10.11 -0.40 -6.78
C ASP A 16 11.53 -1.00 -6.90
N GLU A 17 11.65 -2.07 -7.67
CA GLU A 17 12.92 -2.76 -7.90
C GLU A 17 13.97 -1.87 -8.59
N ALA A 18 13.55 -0.83 -9.32
CA ALA A 18 14.40 0.16 -9.94
C ALA A 18 14.73 1.34 -8.99
N GLY A 19 14.19 1.34 -7.76
CA GLY A 19 14.34 2.40 -6.78
C GLY A 19 13.46 3.63 -7.07
N ALA A 20 12.47 3.53 -7.94
CA ALA A 20 11.51 4.59 -8.18
C ALA A 20 10.43 4.61 -7.10
N SER A 21 10.04 5.81 -6.67
CA SER A 21 8.95 5.97 -5.70
C SER A 21 7.59 5.77 -6.37
N VAL A 22 6.86 4.75 -5.95
CA VAL A 22 5.53 4.40 -6.44
C VAL A 22 4.48 4.53 -5.33
N PRO A 23 3.34 5.19 -5.59
CA PRO A 23 2.27 5.34 -4.60
C PRO A 23 1.55 4.00 -4.36
N LEU A 24 1.36 3.63 -3.09
CA LEU A 24 0.70 2.38 -2.69
C LEU A 24 -0.75 2.28 -3.18
N LYS A 25 -1.41 3.42 -3.39
CA LYS A 25 -2.76 3.49 -3.96
C LYS A 25 -2.88 2.72 -5.28
N GLY A 26 -1.86 2.73 -6.13
CA GLY A 26 -1.87 2.01 -7.40
C GLY A 26 -1.87 0.49 -7.21
N LEU A 27 -1.16 0.00 -6.20
CA LEU A 27 -1.00 -1.43 -5.92
C LEU A 27 -2.24 -2.06 -5.29
N TRP A 28 -3.13 -1.26 -4.70
CA TRP A 28 -4.36 -1.77 -4.10
C TRP A 28 -5.49 -2.07 -5.06
N ALA A 29 -5.51 -1.39 -6.20
CA ALA A 29 -6.45 -1.72 -7.26
C ALA A 29 -6.16 -3.11 -7.84
N GLU A 30 -4.90 -3.56 -7.75
CA GLU A 30 -4.44 -4.83 -8.32
C GLU A 30 -4.53 -6.02 -7.34
N GLY A 31 -4.60 -5.79 -6.02
CA GLY A 31 -4.91 -6.89 -5.11
C GLY A 31 -4.87 -6.57 -3.61
N PRO A 32 -5.77 -7.19 -2.81
CA PRO A 32 -5.87 -6.99 -1.35
C PRO A 32 -4.66 -7.55 -0.55
N VAL A 33 -3.73 -8.24 -1.22
CA VAL A 33 -2.55 -8.87 -0.58
C VAL A 33 -1.64 -7.84 0.08
N VAL A 34 -1.47 -6.66 -0.50
CA VAL A 34 -0.61 -5.60 0.07
C VAL A 34 -1.13 -5.14 1.43
N LEU A 35 -2.46 -5.01 1.56
CA LEU A 35 -3.13 -4.61 2.79
C LEU A 35 -2.98 -5.69 3.89
N ALA A 36 -3.07 -6.96 3.49
CA ALA A 36 -2.83 -8.08 4.40
C ALA A 36 -1.36 -8.13 4.89
N LEU A 37 -0.40 -7.80 4.02
CA LEU A 37 1.03 -7.83 4.33
C LEU A 37 1.42 -6.69 5.28
N VAL A 38 0.95 -5.47 5.02
CA VAL A 38 1.14 -4.32 5.94
C VAL A 38 0.48 -4.58 7.29
N ARG A 39 -0.71 -5.17 7.33
CA ARG A 39 -1.39 -5.52 8.59
C ARG A 39 -0.66 -6.61 9.39
N HIS A 40 0.11 -7.47 8.73
CA HIS A 40 0.82 -8.58 9.38
C HIS A 40 2.20 -8.17 9.90
N PHE A 41 2.89 -7.25 9.21
CA PHE A 41 4.25 -6.82 9.54
C PHE A 41 4.36 -5.41 10.12
N GLY A 42 3.28 -4.63 10.12
CA GLY A 42 3.17 -3.30 10.73
C GLY A 42 2.86 -3.34 12.22
#